data_AF-D5MMH1-F1
#
_entry.id   AF-D5MMH1-F1
#
_cell.length_a   1.000
_cell.length_b   1.000
_cell.length_c   1.000
_cell.angle_alpha   90.00
_cell.angle_beta   90.00
_cell.angle_gamma   90.00
#
_symmetry.space_group_name_H-M   'P 1'
#
loop_
_entity.id
_entity.type
_entity.pdbx_description
1 polymer ?
#
loop_
_entity_poly.entity_id
_entity_poly.type
_entity_poly.pdbx_seq_one_letter_code
_entity_poly.pdbx_strand_id
1 'polypeptide(L)'
;MKQALLIVDHGSRREGSNDLLRKVAGLMGEQFGLRIVHYAHMELGEPTIQQGFDACVADGADEVIVHPYFLSAGKHVAVGIPDLVRQAAGRHPGITYRITRPLGVHPKIGEVILERITESDGDDPMGATQSEREASGDGKRAHGHMHRSDDSFRYCPRCGMTLTPRRLKPDGPELPACQGCSFIQYPDPKVAAGALFTLDGGIVLVRRAISPAYGKWVFPGGFVDKGERVEAAAVRETKEEVNLDVEIDRLLNVYSYEDSGVVIVAYAARVVGGELVAKDEALDAQVFPPTRIPWEDLAFRSAHDAIKDYLALYPKPE
;
A
#
# COMPACT_ATOMS: atom_id res chain seq x y z
N MET A 1 -11.54 19.81 -25.24
CA MET A 1 -12.18 18.54 -25.61
C MET A 1 -12.54 17.80 -24.32
N LYS A 2 -13.82 17.76 -23.98
CA LYS A 2 -14.38 17.04 -22.84
C LYS A 2 -14.74 15.63 -23.27
N GLN A 3 -14.20 14.63 -22.59
CA GLN A 3 -14.47 13.23 -22.88
C GLN A 3 -15.52 12.69 -21.90
N ALA A 4 -16.47 11.92 -22.42
CA ALA A 4 -17.37 11.11 -21.62
C ALA A 4 -17.09 9.62 -21.81
N LEU A 5 -17.23 8.85 -20.73
CA LEU A 5 -17.23 7.39 -20.78
C LEU A 5 -18.68 6.89 -20.76
N LEU A 6 -19.08 6.12 -21.76
CA LEU A 6 -20.35 5.40 -21.79
C LEU A 6 -20.07 3.89 -21.66
N ILE A 7 -20.37 3.31 -20.51
CA ILE A 7 -20.18 1.88 -20.25
C ILE A 7 -21.44 1.13 -20.68
N VAL A 8 -21.28 0.10 -21.52
CA VAL A 8 -22.41 -0.62 -22.12
C VAL A 8 -22.34 -2.10 -21.81
N ASP A 9 -23.37 -2.67 -21.19
CA ASP A 9 -23.54 -4.12 -21.06
C ASP A 9 -24.73 -4.62 -21.91
N HIS A 10 -25.13 -5.88 -21.73
CA HIS A 10 -26.27 -6.43 -22.44
C HIS A 10 -27.63 -5.91 -21.94
N GLY A 11 -27.73 -5.58 -20.65
CA GLY A 11 -28.97 -5.42 -19.90
C GLY A 11 -29.63 -6.74 -19.52
N SER A 12 -30.43 -6.68 -18.45
CA SER A 12 -31.11 -7.82 -17.84
C SER A 12 -32.56 -7.47 -17.52
N ARG A 13 -33.44 -8.47 -17.57
CA ARG A 13 -34.83 -8.36 -17.08
C ARG A 13 -34.91 -8.25 -15.55
N ARG A 14 -33.82 -8.56 -14.84
CA ARG A 14 -33.72 -8.41 -13.38
C ARG A 14 -33.10 -7.05 -13.07
N GLU A 15 -33.86 -6.15 -12.47
CA GLU A 15 -33.38 -4.79 -12.12
C GLU A 15 -32.10 -4.80 -11.28
N GLY A 16 -31.99 -5.73 -10.31
CA GLY A 16 -30.79 -5.87 -9.49
C GLY A 16 -29.51 -6.20 -10.28
N SER A 17 -29.62 -6.80 -11.47
CA SER A 17 -28.47 -7.02 -12.35
C SER A 17 -28.06 -5.73 -13.08
N ASN A 18 -29.02 -4.87 -13.44
CA ASN A 18 -28.75 -3.60 -14.11
C ASN A 18 -28.08 -2.59 -13.14
N ASP A 19 -28.40 -2.66 -11.84
CA ASP A 19 -27.76 -1.86 -10.81
C ASP A 19 -26.24 -2.10 -10.69
N LEU A 20 -25.76 -3.29 -11.06
CA LEU A 20 -24.33 -3.59 -11.05
C LEU A 20 -23.56 -2.68 -12.02
N LEU A 21 -24.10 -2.45 -13.22
CA LEU A 21 -23.45 -1.58 -14.20
C LEU A 21 -23.43 -0.13 -13.71
N ARG A 22 -24.51 0.31 -13.06
CA ARG A 22 -24.57 1.63 -12.40
C ARG A 22 -23.47 1.77 -11.34
N LYS A 23 -23.26 0.75 -10.51
CA LYS A 23 -22.18 0.75 -9.51
C LYS A 23 -20.80 0.80 -10.16
N VAL A 24 -20.58 0.06 -11.24
CA VAL A 24 -19.33 0.12 -12.01
C VAL A 24 -19.10 1.53 -12.56
N ALA A 25 -20.11 2.18 -13.14
CA ALA A 25 -20.01 3.56 -13.59
C ALA A 25 -19.70 4.54 -12.44
N GLY A 26 -20.30 4.35 -11.27
CA GLY A 26 -20.00 5.13 -10.07
C GLY A 26 -18.53 5.01 -9.64
N LEU A 27 -17.99 3.79 -9.60
CA LEU A 27 -16.57 3.54 -9.30
C LEU A 27 -15.64 4.27 -10.27
N MET A 28 -15.99 4.30 -11.56
CA MET A 28 -15.21 5.01 -12.57
C MET A 28 -15.15 6.52 -12.31
N GLY A 29 -16.24 7.11 -11.81
CA GLY A 29 -16.27 8.52 -11.40
C GLY A 29 -15.47 8.77 -10.11
N GLU A 30 -15.78 8.03 -9.06
CA GLU A 30 -15.24 8.26 -7.70
C GLU A 30 -13.75 7.90 -7.57
N GLN A 31 -13.34 6.73 -8.09
CA GLN A 31 -11.97 6.23 -7.89
C GLN A 31 -10.99 6.73 -8.96
N PHE A 32 -11.46 6.98 -10.18
CA PHE A 32 -10.59 7.34 -11.31
C PHE A 32 -10.78 8.79 -11.77
N GLY A 33 -11.64 9.57 -11.11
CA GLY A 33 -11.79 11.01 -11.33
C GLY A 33 -12.37 11.37 -12.70
N LEU A 34 -13.09 10.44 -13.35
CA LEU A 34 -13.75 10.71 -14.62
C LEU A 34 -14.97 11.62 -14.40
N ARG A 35 -15.01 12.73 -15.12
CA ARG A 35 -16.00 13.80 -14.89
C ARG A 35 -17.37 13.54 -15.50
N ILE A 36 -17.44 12.84 -16.63
CA ILE A 36 -18.69 12.48 -17.30
C ILE A 36 -18.66 10.97 -17.53
N VAL A 37 -19.43 10.24 -16.72
CA VAL A 37 -19.54 8.79 -16.81
C VAL A 37 -21.01 8.41 -16.79
N HIS A 38 -21.45 7.77 -17.86
CA HIS A 38 -22.79 7.20 -17.98
C HIS A 38 -22.70 5.71 -18.23
N TYR A 39 -23.80 5.01 -17.98
CA TYR A 39 -23.98 3.61 -18.34
C TYR A 39 -25.17 3.47 -19.28
N ALA A 40 -25.21 2.38 -20.03
CA ALA A 40 -26.35 2.01 -20.85
C ALA A 40 -26.42 0.50 -21.08
N HIS A 41 -27.58 0.05 -21.50
CA HIS A 41 -27.86 -1.34 -21.82
C HIS A 41 -28.13 -1.49 -23.31
N MET A 42 -27.58 -2.55 -23.91
CA MET A 42 -27.81 -2.88 -25.31
C MET A 42 -29.28 -3.28 -25.56
N GLU A 43 -29.85 -4.08 -24.66
CA GLU A 43 -31.22 -4.58 -24.72
C GLU A 43 -31.81 -4.74 -23.31
N LEU A 44 -33.11 -4.99 -23.20
CA LEU A 44 -33.78 -5.47 -21.97
C LEU A 44 -33.71 -4.57 -20.72
N GLY A 45 -33.07 -3.41 -20.79
CA GLY A 45 -32.91 -2.49 -19.67
C GLY A 45 -32.80 -1.03 -20.14
N GLU A 46 -33.02 -0.12 -19.19
CA GLU A 46 -32.83 1.32 -19.37
C GLU A 46 -31.74 1.84 -18.41
N PRO A 47 -30.95 2.84 -18.83
CA PRO A 47 -31.04 3.58 -20.08
C PRO A 47 -30.50 2.78 -21.29
N THR A 48 -31.11 2.98 -22.47
CA THR A 48 -30.63 2.47 -23.75
C THR A 48 -29.33 3.14 -24.17
N ILE A 49 -28.58 2.55 -25.11
CA ILE A 49 -27.36 3.15 -25.67
C ILE A 49 -27.62 4.57 -26.19
N GLN A 50 -28.77 4.80 -26.84
CA GLN A 50 -29.16 6.14 -27.29
C GLN A 50 -29.30 7.12 -26.12
N GLN A 51 -30.06 6.75 -25.08
CA GLN A 51 -30.29 7.61 -23.92
C GLN A 51 -28.98 7.91 -23.16
N GLY A 52 -28.11 6.90 -23.00
CA GLY A 52 -26.80 7.08 -22.39
C GLY A 52 -25.89 8.01 -23.22
N PHE A 53 -25.92 7.88 -24.55
CA PHE A 53 -25.16 8.78 -25.43
C PHE A 53 -25.70 10.22 -25.35
N ASP A 54 -27.03 10.38 -25.37
CA ASP A 54 -27.69 11.69 -25.22
C ASP A 54 -27.31 12.36 -23.89
N ALA A 55 -27.24 11.59 -22.81
CA ALA A 55 -26.81 12.08 -21.49
C ALA A 55 -25.34 12.53 -21.49
N CYS A 56 -24.44 11.77 -22.13
CA CYS A 56 -23.04 12.21 -22.29
C CYS A 56 -22.94 13.57 -23.00
N VAL A 57 -23.73 13.78 -24.05
CA VAL A 57 -23.73 15.04 -24.81
C VAL A 57 -24.37 16.17 -24.00
N ALA A 58 -25.47 15.89 -23.29
CA ALA A 58 -26.14 16.87 -22.42
C ALA A 58 -25.22 17.39 -21.31
N ASP A 59 -24.33 16.54 -20.79
CA ASP A 59 -23.31 16.92 -19.81
C ASP A 59 -22.09 17.64 -20.44
N GLY A 60 -22.13 17.90 -21.75
CA GLY A 60 -21.19 18.72 -22.48
C GLY A 60 -19.94 17.98 -22.98
N ALA A 61 -20.05 16.69 -23.28
CA ALA A 61 -18.97 15.94 -23.93
C ALA A 61 -18.76 16.39 -25.39
N ASP A 62 -17.50 16.52 -25.82
CA ASP A 62 -17.09 16.72 -27.21
C ASP A 62 -16.71 15.37 -27.89
N GLU A 63 -16.37 14.36 -27.07
CA GLU A 63 -16.07 13.00 -27.48
C GLU A 63 -16.72 11.98 -26.53
N VAL A 64 -17.40 10.97 -27.08
CA VAL A 64 -17.96 9.85 -26.32
C VAL A 64 -17.13 8.58 -26.55
N ILE A 65 -16.51 8.08 -25.49
CA ILE A 65 -15.79 6.80 -25.46
C ILE A 65 -16.78 5.74 -25.00
N VAL A 66 -17.17 4.85 -25.91
CA VAL A 66 -18.07 3.74 -25.59
C VAL A 66 -17.26 2.51 -25.22
N HIS A 67 -17.47 1.99 -24.01
CA HIS A 67 -16.78 0.82 -23.50
C HIS A 67 -17.74 -0.37 -23.33
N PRO A 68 -17.62 -1.44 -24.14
CA PRO A 68 -18.39 -2.66 -23.95
C PRO A 68 -17.94 -3.42 -22.68
N TYR A 69 -18.79 -3.48 -21.66
CA TYR A 69 -18.57 -4.20 -20.41
C TYR A 69 -18.91 -5.70 -20.56
N PHE A 70 -18.06 -6.42 -21.30
CA PHE A 70 -18.22 -7.85 -21.59
C PHE A 70 -16.91 -8.62 -21.39
N LEU A 71 -16.95 -9.80 -20.77
CA LEU A 71 -15.79 -10.69 -20.68
C LEU A 71 -15.45 -11.39 -22.01
N SER A 72 -16.43 -11.54 -22.90
CA SER A 72 -16.22 -12.11 -24.23
C SER A 72 -16.99 -11.35 -25.31
N ALA A 73 -16.39 -11.22 -26.50
CA ALA A 73 -17.01 -10.61 -27.66
C ALA A 73 -17.76 -11.67 -28.48
N GLY A 74 -18.99 -12.02 -28.08
CA GLY A 74 -19.88 -12.79 -28.96
C GLY A 74 -20.18 -12.02 -30.26
N LYS A 75 -20.57 -12.73 -31.34
CA LYS A 75 -20.91 -12.10 -32.64
C LYS A 75 -21.97 -10.99 -32.49
N HIS A 76 -22.94 -11.17 -31.61
CA HIS A 76 -24.00 -10.19 -31.32
C HIS A 76 -23.45 -8.88 -30.73
N VAL A 77 -22.43 -8.94 -29.86
CA VAL A 77 -21.81 -7.76 -29.25
C VAL A 77 -20.91 -7.03 -30.25
N ALA A 78 -20.15 -7.79 -31.04
CA ALA A 78 -19.17 -7.24 -31.99
C ALA A 78 -19.82 -6.48 -33.17
N VAL A 79 -21.06 -6.81 -33.52
CA VAL A 79 -21.81 -6.15 -34.61
C VAL A 79 -22.88 -5.20 -34.06
N GLY A 80 -23.62 -5.62 -33.02
CA GLY A 80 -24.77 -4.87 -32.51
C GLY A 80 -24.41 -3.53 -31.85
N ILE A 81 -23.38 -3.50 -30.99
CA ILE A 81 -22.99 -2.25 -30.31
C ILE A 81 -22.52 -1.19 -31.32
N PRO A 82 -21.61 -1.49 -32.28
CA PRO A 82 -21.23 -0.50 -33.29
C PRO A 82 -22.40 0.11 -34.06
N ASP A 83 -23.41 -0.68 -34.39
CA ASP A 83 -24.58 -0.19 -35.13
C ASP A 83 -25.45 0.71 -34.27
N LEU A 84 -25.73 0.32 -33.03
CA LEU A 84 -26.52 1.12 -32.08
C LEU A 84 -25.82 2.43 -31.72
N VAL A 85 -24.49 2.39 -31.51
CA VAL A 85 -23.69 3.60 -31.25
C VAL A 85 -23.67 4.52 -32.47
N ARG A 86 -23.55 3.97 -33.69
CA ARG A 86 -23.58 4.77 -34.92
C ARG A 86 -24.94 5.48 -35.09
N GLN A 87 -26.04 4.79 -34.79
CA GLN A 87 -27.37 5.38 -34.80
C GLN A 87 -27.49 6.50 -33.76
N ALA A 88 -26.97 6.28 -32.54
CA ALA A 88 -26.99 7.28 -31.47
C ALA A 88 -26.18 8.52 -31.82
N ALA A 89 -24.96 8.34 -32.31
CA ALA A 89 -24.08 9.43 -32.75
C ALA A 89 -24.68 10.21 -33.93
N GLY A 90 -25.45 9.56 -34.81
CA GLY A 90 -26.12 10.21 -35.94
C GLY A 90 -27.09 11.33 -35.55
N ARG A 91 -27.55 11.37 -34.28
CA ARG A 91 -28.39 12.45 -33.74
C ARG A 91 -27.59 13.67 -33.26
N HIS A 92 -26.27 13.55 -33.15
CA HIS A 92 -25.38 14.59 -32.59
C HIS A 92 -24.27 14.98 -33.59
N PRO A 93 -24.62 15.66 -34.70
CA PRO A 93 -23.65 16.06 -35.71
C PRO A 93 -22.66 17.08 -35.12
N GLY A 94 -21.44 16.63 -34.81
CA GLY A 94 -20.40 17.43 -34.17
C GLY A 94 -19.69 16.73 -33.02
N ILE A 95 -20.27 15.65 -32.49
CA ILE A 95 -19.67 14.85 -31.42
C ILE A 95 -18.87 13.72 -32.03
N THR A 96 -17.62 13.58 -31.61
CA THR A 96 -16.78 12.44 -32.02
C THR A 96 -17.03 11.25 -31.10
N TYR A 97 -16.82 10.03 -31.59
CA TYR A 97 -16.94 8.85 -30.74
C TYR A 97 -15.95 7.77 -31.16
N ARG A 98 -15.60 6.91 -30.19
CA ARG A 98 -14.84 5.68 -30.43
C ARG A 98 -15.34 4.57 -29.53
N ILE A 99 -15.24 3.33 -30.03
CA ILE A 99 -15.64 2.13 -29.29
C ILE A 99 -14.36 1.37 -28.93
N THR A 100 -14.19 1.05 -27.65
CA THR A 100 -13.03 0.28 -27.21
C THR A 100 -13.24 -1.21 -27.42
N ARG A 101 -12.18 -1.99 -27.21
CA ARG A 101 -12.34 -3.44 -27.02
C ARG A 101 -13.12 -3.71 -25.72
N PRO A 102 -13.87 -4.82 -25.64
CA PRO A 102 -14.44 -5.27 -24.38
C PRO A 102 -13.35 -5.66 -23.38
N LEU A 103 -13.74 -5.90 -22.12
CA LEU A 103 -12.81 -6.34 -21.06
C LEU A 103 -11.94 -7.52 -21.50
N GLY A 104 -12.57 -8.54 -22.09
CA GLY A 104 -11.85 -9.67 -22.69
C GLY A 104 -10.93 -10.39 -21.71
N VAL A 105 -9.82 -10.94 -22.23
CA VAL A 105 -8.75 -11.50 -21.39
C VAL A 105 -7.79 -10.38 -21.03
N HIS A 106 -7.75 -10.03 -19.75
CA HIS A 106 -6.84 -9.02 -19.20
C HIS A 106 -6.22 -9.50 -17.88
N PRO A 107 -4.91 -9.29 -17.62
CA PRO A 107 -4.26 -9.75 -16.38
C PRO A 107 -4.97 -9.31 -15.09
N LYS A 108 -5.46 -8.06 -15.04
CA LYS A 108 -6.27 -7.52 -13.91
C LYS A 108 -7.53 -8.33 -13.61
N ILE A 109 -8.13 -9.00 -14.59
CA ILE A 109 -9.30 -9.85 -14.34
C ILE A 109 -8.87 -11.10 -13.55
N GLY A 110 -7.67 -11.63 -13.80
CA GLY A 110 -7.08 -12.69 -12.99
C GLY A 110 -6.85 -12.26 -11.53
N GLU A 111 -6.43 -11.01 -11.30
CA GLU A 111 -6.31 -10.44 -9.95
C GLU A 111 -7.67 -10.39 -9.25
N VAL A 112 -8.71 -9.87 -9.91
CA VAL A 112 -10.07 -9.85 -9.36
C VAL A 112 -10.57 -11.27 -9.07
N ILE A 113 -10.32 -12.24 -9.95
CA ILE A 113 -10.68 -13.65 -9.72
C ILE A 113 -9.97 -14.19 -8.48
N LEU A 114 -8.67 -13.92 -8.33
CA LEU A 114 -7.90 -14.35 -7.17
C LEU A 114 -8.44 -13.72 -5.88
N GLU A 115 -8.76 -12.42 -5.89
CA GLU A 115 -9.38 -11.74 -4.76
C GLU A 115 -10.70 -12.40 -4.36
N ARG A 116 -11.58 -12.69 -5.32
CA ARG A 116 -12.84 -13.41 -5.05
C ARG A 116 -12.60 -14.81 -4.46
N ILE A 117 -11.58 -15.53 -4.93
CA ILE A 117 -11.21 -16.85 -4.37
C ILE A 117 -10.73 -16.69 -2.92
N THR A 118 -9.88 -15.71 -2.64
CA THR A 118 -9.39 -15.47 -1.27
C THR A 118 -10.49 -15.00 -0.31
N GLU A 119 -11.47 -14.24 -0.81
CA GLU A 119 -12.65 -13.84 -0.04
C GLU A 119 -13.57 -15.03 0.27
N SER A 120 -13.46 -16.14 -0.48
CA SER A 120 -14.30 -17.33 -0.33
C SER A 120 -13.78 -18.40 0.63
N ASP A 121 -12.67 -18.16 1.34
CA ASP A 121 -12.20 -19.02 2.45
C ASP A 121 -13.15 -18.87 3.67
N GLY A 122 -14.37 -19.41 3.58
CA GLY A 122 -15.29 -19.56 4.72
C GLY A 122 -16.79 -19.58 4.40
N ASP A 123 -17.23 -19.03 3.27
CA ASP A 123 -18.66 -18.95 2.94
C ASP A 123 -18.92 -19.19 1.46
N ASP A 124 -19.93 -20.01 1.15
CA ASP A 124 -20.41 -20.26 -0.20
C ASP A 124 -21.43 -19.17 -0.56
N PRO A 125 -21.10 -18.19 -1.42
CA PRO A 125 -22.02 -17.11 -1.76
C PRO A 125 -23.06 -17.51 -2.80
N MET A 126 -22.97 -18.71 -3.40
CA MET A 126 -23.79 -19.13 -4.55
C MET A 126 -24.70 -20.34 -4.28
N GLY A 127 -24.63 -20.98 -3.10
CA GLY A 127 -25.83 -21.38 -2.35
C GLY A 127 -25.94 -22.83 -1.84
N ALA A 128 -26.26 -22.99 -0.55
CA ALA A 128 -27.25 -23.93 -0.01
C ALA A 128 -27.62 -23.55 1.44
N THR A 129 -28.89 -23.76 1.79
CA THR A 129 -29.65 -23.44 3.01
C THR A 129 -28.91 -23.30 4.35
N GLN A 130 -29.32 -22.28 5.12
CA GLN A 130 -29.10 -22.14 6.57
C GLN A 130 -29.73 -23.31 7.35
N SER A 131 -29.06 -24.43 7.39
CA SER A 131 -29.22 -25.47 8.41
C SER A 131 -27.98 -26.35 8.30
N GLU A 132 -27.35 -26.71 9.42
CA GLU A 132 -26.17 -27.59 9.52
C GLU A 132 -24.78 -26.92 9.65
N ARG A 133 -24.68 -25.72 10.23
CA ARG A 133 -23.40 -25.20 10.76
C ARG A 133 -23.43 -24.99 12.27
N GLU A 134 -23.79 -26.05 13.00
CA GLU A 134 -23.46 -26.20 14.42
C GLU A 134 -22.75 -27.54 14.61
N ALA A 135 -21.43 -27.54 14.40
CA ALA A 135 -20.49 -28.40 15.12
C ALA A 135 -19.05 -28.12 14.66
N SER A 136 -18.16 -27.94 15.64
CA SER A 136 -16.70 -28.04 15.54
C SER A 136 -15.94 -26.72 15.33
N GLY A 137 -15.56 -26.11 16.47
CA GLY A 137 -14.21 -26.33 16.97
C GLY A 137 -13.12 -25.41 16.43
N ASP A 138 -12.86 -24.35 17.20
CA ASP A 138 -11.55 -23.82 17.61
C ASP A 138 -10.35 -23.94 16.63
N GLY A 139 -9.83 -22.78 16.23
CA GLY A 139 -8.64 -22.69 15.40
C GLY A 139 -8.25 -21.25 15.11
N LYS A 140 -7.74 -20.53 16.13
CA LYS A 140 -7.04 -19.25 15.93
C LYS A 140 -5.86 -19.47 14.98
N ARG A 141 -6.02 -19.13 13.70
CA ARG A 141 -4.93 -19.15 12.73
C ARG A 141 -4.20 -17.81 12.79
N ALA A 142 -2.96 -17.88 13.26
CA ALA A 142 -1.99 -16.80 13.16
C ALA A 142 -1.77 -16.46 11.67
N HIS A 143 -2.00 -15.19 11.31
CA HIS A 143 -1.56 -14.65 10.03
C HIS A 143 -0.03 -14.58 10.03
N GLY A 144 0.61 -15.68 9.65
CA GLY A 144 2.04 -15.71 9.36
C GLY A 144 2.31 -14.85 8.12
N HIS A 145 2.63 -13.58 8.34
CA HIS A 145 3.26 -12.75 7.32
C HIS A 145 4.65 -13.34 7.03
N MET A 146 4.71 -14.23 6.04
CA MET A 146 5.95 -14.73 5.49
C MET A 146 6.65 -13.54 4.82
N HIS A 147 7.61 -12.93 5.53
CA HIS A 147 8.52 -11.92 4.98
C HIS A 147 9.23 -12.53 3.77
N ARG A 148 8.71 -12.27 2.58
CA ARG A 148 9.44 -12.52 1.33
C ARG A 148 10.53 -11.45 1.27
N SER A 149 11.77 -11.89 1.21
CA SER A 149 12.99 -11.08 1.07
C SER A 149 13.12 -10.38 -0.29
N ASP A 150 12.00 -10.06 -0.93
CA ASP A 150 11.93 -9.40 -2.22
C ASP A 150 11.12 -8.12 -2.03
N ASP A 151 11.81 -7.05 -1.62
CA ASP A 151 11.26 -5.69 -1.47
C ASP A 151 10.86 -5.06 -2.83
N SER A 152 10.87 -5.84 -3.92
CA SER A 152 10.45 -5.36 -5.23
C SER A 152 8.92 -5.33 -5.38
N PHE A 153 8.42 -4.20 -5.88
CA PHE A 153 7.02 -4.10 -6.29
C PHE A 153 6.83 -4.96 -7.54
N ARG A 154 5.72 -5.72 -7.60
CA ARG A 154 5.35 -6.44 -8.84
C ARG A 154 4.78 -5.52 -9.91
N TYR A 155 4.16 -4.43 -9.47
CA TYR A 155 3.50 -3.46 -10.33
C TYR A 155 4.04 -2.06 -10.06
N CYS A 156 4.05 -1.23 -11.09
CA CYS A 156 4.55 0.13 -11.02
C CYS A 156 3.64 0.97 -10.10
N PRO A 157 4.17 1.56 -9.02
CA PRO A 157 3.37 2.39 -8.11
C PRO A 157 2.88 3.70 -8.75
N ARG A 158 3.35 4.04 -9.96
CA ARG A 158 2.92 5.25 -10.68
C ARG A 158 1.79 5.03 -11.68
N CYS A 159 1.75 3.86 -12.33
CA CYS A 159 0.81 3.62 -13.44
C CYS A 159 0.16 2.22 -13.45
N GLY A 160 0.49 1.36 -12.49
CA GLY A 160 -0.10 0.03 -12.35
C GLY A 160 0.38 -1.04 -13.34
N MET A 161 1.25 -0.69 -14.30
CA MET A 161 1.85 -1.65 -15.24
C MET A 161 2.90 -2.53 -14.55
N THR A 162 3.06 -3.78 -14.97
CA THR A 162 4.07 -4.71 -14.44
C THR A 162 5.50 -4.15 -14.50
N LEU A 163 6.27 -4.39 -13.44
CA LEU A 163 7.72 -4.14 -13.44
C LEU A 163 8.46 -5.37 -13.97
N THR A 164 9.43 -5.16 -14.85
CA THR A 164 10.27 -6.22 -15.42
C THR A 164 11.75 -5.90 -15.19
N PRO A 165 12.62 -6.89 -14.95
CA PRO A 165 14.06 -6.65 -14.86
C PRO A 165 14.59 -5.93 -16.10
N ARG A 166 15.34 -4.85 -15.89
CA ARG A 166 16.01 -4.09 -16.95
C ARG A 166 17.40 -3.68 -16.50
N ARG A 167 18.40 -4.04 -17.31
CA ARG A 167 19.78 -3.58 -17.17
C ARG A 167 19.93 -2.15 -17.70
N LEU A 168 20.28 -1.22 -16.82
CA LEU A 168 20.45 0.20 -17.19
C LEU A 168 21.88 0.56 -17.60
N LYS A 169 22.88 -0.19 -17.10
CA LYS A 169 24.30 -0.02 -17.40
C LYS A 169 24.89 -1.38 -17.79
N PRO A 170 25.89 -1.45 -18.69
CA PRO A 170 26.46 -2.72 -19.15
C PRO A 170 26.83 -3.68 -18.00
N ASP A 171 27.50 -3.17 -16.98
CA ASP A 171 27.99 -3.95 -15.83
C ASP A 171 27.14 -3.78 -14.56
N GLY A 172 25.95 -3.18 -14.67
CA GLY A 172 25.06 -2.94 -13.51
C GLY A 172 24.14 -4.12 -13.19
N PRO A 173 23.53 -4.17 -12.00
CA PRO A 173 22.45 -5.11 -11.73
C PRO A 173 21.23 -4.83 -12.61
N GLU A 174 20.39 -5.84 -12.80
CA GLU A 174 19.05 -5.61 -13.34
C GLU A 174 18.17 -4.99 -12.26
N LEU A 175 17.40 -3.97 -12.64
CA LEU A 175 16.48 -3.29 -11.73
C LEU A 175 15.04 -3.46 -12.23
N PRO A 176 14.05 -3.56 -11.34
CA PRO A 176 12.65 -3.56 -11.76
C PRO A 176 12.32 -2.23 -12.46
N ALA A 177 11.93 -2.30 -13.72
CA ALA A 177 11.60 -1.15 -14.54
C ALA A 177 10.21 -1.28 -15.17
N CYS A 178 9.50 -0.16 -15.20
CA CYS A 178 8.17 -0.07 -15.76
C CYS A 178 8.23 0.08 -17.28
N GLN A 179 7.48 -0.78 -17.98
CA GLN A 179 7.34 -0.74 -19.44
C GLN A 179 6.46 0.42 -19.94
N GLY A 180 5.62 1.01 -19.07
CA GLY A 180 4.67 2.06 -19.45
C GLY A 180 5.18 3.48 -19.26
N CYS A 181 5.75 3.79 -18.08
CA CYS A 181 6.10 5.17 -17.70
C CYS A 181 7.60 5.39 -17.40
N SER A 182 8.46 4.42 -17.74
CA SER A 182 9.91 4.46 -17.51
C SER A 182 10.35 4.57 -16.04
N PHE A 183 9.44 4.42 -15.08
CA PHE A 183 9.79 4.29 -13.66
C PHE A 183 10.79 3.15 -13.44
N ILE A 184 11.78 3.38 -12.57
CA ILE A 184 12.75 2.37 -12.13
C ILE A 184 12.62 2.28 -10.62
N GLN A 185 12.47 1.07 -10.10
CA GLN A 185 12.57 0.81 -8.67
C GLN A 185 14.03 0.60 -8.29
N TYR A 186 14.52 1.44 -7.39
CA TYR A 186 15.79 1.20 -6.70
C TYR A 186 15.47 0.58 -5.34
N PRO A 187 16.13 -0.53 -4.97
CA PRO A 187 16.04 -1.07 -3.62
C PRO A 187 16.85 -0.16 -2.69
N ASP A 188 16.20 0.87 -2.16
CA ASP A 188 16.81 1.82 -1.24
C ASP A 188 16.71 1.28 0.19
N PRO A 189 17.79 1.37 1.01
CA PRO A 189 17.69 1.03 2.42
C PRO A 189 16.77 2.03 3.12
N LYS A 190 15.98 1.55 4.09
CA LYS A 190 15.22 2.43 4.97
C LYS A 190 16.13 2.98 6.05
N VAL A 191 16.00 4.26 6.37
CA VAL A 191 16.76 4.90 7.45
C VAL A 191 15.95 4.87 8.74
N ALA A 192 16.57 4.43 9.81
CA ALA A 192 16.09 4.56 11.18
C ALA A 192 17.04 5.46 11.98
N ALA A 193 16.51 6.19 12.95
CA ALA A 193 17.27 7.06 13.83
C ALA A 193 16.87 6.81 15.29
N GLY A 194 17.85 6.87 16.19
CA GLY A 194 17.58 6.73 17.62
C GLY A 194 18.64 7.41 18.49
N ALA A 195 18.33 7.51 19.78
CA ALA A 195 19.12 8.24 20.75
C ALA A 195 19.54 7.35 21.92
N LEU A 196 20.83 7.45 22.28
CA LEU A 196 21.38 6.89 23.51
C LEU A 196 21.67 8.02 24.47
N PHE A 197 21.15 7.89 25.68
CA PHE A 197 21.24 8.90 26.73
C PHE A 197 21.23 8.24 28.11
N THR A 198 21.67 9.00 29.11
CA THR A 198 21.68 8.56 30.51
C THR A 198 20.53 9.15 31.30
N LEU A 199 20.00 8.35 32.22
CA LEU A 199 19.09 8.77 33.28
C LEU A 199 19.51 8.05 34.56
N ASP A 200 19.63 8.75 35.69
CA ASP A 200 20.02 8.19 36.99
C ASP A 200 21.27 7.28 36.96
N GLY A 201 22.25 7.62 36.10
CA GLY A 201 23.50 6.87 35.95
C GLY A 201 23.41 5.58 35.13
N GLY A 202 22.29 5.30 34.49
CA GLY A 202 22.11 4.18 33.56
C GLY A 202 21.60 4.60 32.19
N ILE A 203 21.61 3.67 31.24
CA ILE A 203 21.11 3.84 29.87
C ILE A 203 19.63 3.47 29.84
N VAL A 204 18.81 4.32 29.22
CA VAL A 204 17.39 4.02 28.99
C VAL A 204 17.26 3.07 27.80
N LEU A 205 16.58 1.95 28.00
CA LEU A 205 16.19 1.01 26.94
C LEU A 205 14.69 0.79 26.97
N VAL A 206 14.12 0.49 25.80
CA VAL A 206 12.71 0.13 25.60
C VAL A 206 12.59 -1.33 25.20
N ARG A 207 11.52 -1.97 25.66
CA ARG A 207 11.18 -3.34 25.31
C ARG A 207 10.11 -3.33 24.21
N ARG A 208 10.44 -3.86 23.04
CA ARG A 208 9.62 -3.75 21.83
C ARG A 208 8.27 -4.48 21.96
N ALA A 209 7.17 -3.81 21.62
CA ALA A 209 5.82 -4.41 21.53
C ALA A 209 5.45 -4.89 20.12
N ILE A 210 6.38 -4.78 19.16
CA ILE A 210 6.13 -5.09 17.74
C ILE A 210 7.24 -5.96 17.15
N SER A 211 6.90 -6.73 16.11
CA SER A 211 7.87 -7.49 15.30
C SER A 211 8.60 -6.59 14.30
N PRO A 212 9.87 -6.91 13.94
CA PRO A 212 10.68 -8.03 14.42
C PRO A 212 11.18 -7.82 15.86
N ALA A 213 11.67 -8.91 16.48
CA ALA A 213 12.25 -8.92 17.82
C ALA A 213 11.30 -8.45 18.94
N TYR A 214 10.03 -8.87 18.87
CA TYR A 214 9.04 -8.65 19.92
C TYR A 214 9.59 -9.09 21.30
N GLY A 215 9.42 -8.25 22.31
CA GLY A 215 9.83 -8.53 23.69
C GLY A 215 11.32 -8.39 23.98
N LYS A 216 12.14 -7.97 23.01
CA LYS A 216 13.58 -7.68 23.17
C LYS A 216 13.82 -6.20 23.43
N TRP A 217 15.00 -5.86 23.97
CA TRP A 217 15.38 -4.51 24.36
C TRP A 217 16.14 -3.76 23.26
N VAL A 218 15.91 -2.46 23.14
CA VAL A 218 16.62 -1.56 22.21
C VAL A 218 16.69 -0.16 22.80
N PHE A 219 17.62 0.68 22.35
CA PHE A 219 17.57 2.11 22.69
C PHE A 219 16.43 2.79 21.90
N PRO A 220 15.85 3.89 22.39
CA PRO A 220 14.72 4.53 21.71
C PRO A 220 15.04 4.96 20.29
N GLY A 221 14.16 4.63 19.35
CA GLY A 221 14.37 4.96 17.94
C GLY A 221 13.47 4.21 16.96
N GLY A 222 13.25 4.85 15.81
CA GLY A 222 12.34 4.37 14.79
C GLY A 222 12.68 4.90 13.40
N PHE A 223 11.76 4.74 12.46
CA PHE A 223 11.99 5.07 11.06
C PHE A 223 11.93 6.57 10.81
N VAL A 224 12.83 7.07 9.96
CA VAL A 224 12.80 8.47 9.52
C VAL A 224 11.70 8.66 8.49
N ASP A 225 10.84 9.65 8.72
CA ASP A 225 9.76 9.99 7.80
C ASP A 225 10.24 10.78 6.59
N LYS A 226 9.48 10.71 5.50
CA LYS A 226 9.84 11.39 4.26
C LYS A 226 9.79 12.90 4.46
N GLY A 227 10.95 13.56 4.30
CA GLY A 227 11.10 15.00 4.49
C GLY A 227 11.46 15.39 5.92
N GLU A 228 11.59 14.42 6.82
CA GLU A 228 12.02 14.63 8.20
C GLU A 228 13.56 14.71 8.29
N ARG A 229 14.06 15.54 9.22
CA ARG A 229 15.49 15.52 9.58
C ARG A 229 15.80 14.29 10.42
N VAL A 230 16.92 13.63 10.16
CA VAL A 230 17.33 12.40 10.88
C VAL A 230 17.47 12.65 12.39
N GLU A 231 17.99 13.80 12.82
CA GLU A 231 18.05 14.16 14.25
C GLU A 231 16.66 14.35 14.86
N ALA A 232 15.73 14.94 14.09
CA ALA A 232 14.37 15.20 14.56
C ALA A 232 13.61 13.88 14.77
N ALA A 233 13.83 12.89 13.90
CA ALA A 233 13.29 11.55 14.07
C ALA A 233 13.77 10.93 15.40
N ALA A 234 15.07 10.95 15.70
CA ALA A 234 15.59 10.40 16.96
C ALA A 234 14.95 11.07 18.21
N VAL A 235 14.74 12.39 18.17
CA VAL A 235 14.08 13.14 19.24
C VAL A 235 12.58 12.79 19.33
N ARG A 236 11.88 12.75 18.19
CA ARG A 236 10.45 12.40 18.10
C ARG A 236 10.21 10.99 18.65
N GLU A 237 10.95 10.01 18.15
CA GLU A 237 10.85 8.61 18.55
C GLU A 237 11.13 8.44 20.05
N THR A 238 12.13 9.14 20.59
CA THR A 238 12.38 9.15 22.04
C THR A 238 11.15 9.66 22.81
N LYS A 239 10.51 10.73 22.35
CA LYS A 239 9.32 11.29 23.01
C LYS A 239 8.09 10.36 22.89
N GLU A 240 7.96 9.71 21.75
CA GLU A 240 6.87 8.79 21.42
C GLU A 240 6.99 7.48 22.19
N GLU A 241 8.19 6.92 22.38
CA GLU A 241 8.38 5.63 23.05
C GLU A 241 8.53 5.75 24.57
N VAL A 242 9.22 6.78 25.07
CA VAL A 242 9.60 6.89 26.50
C VAL A 242 9.22 8.20 27.19
N ASN A 243 8.54 9.12 26.49
CA ASN A 243 8.05 10.39 27.02
C ASN A 243 9.12 11.39 27.52
N LEU A 244 10.39 11.13 27.23
CA LEU A 244 11.49 12.03 27.58
C LEU A 244 11.75 13.06 26.47
N ASP A 245 12.08 14.28 26.87
CA ASP A 245 12.58 15.33 25.99
C ASP A 245 14.12 15.27 26.01
N VAL A 246 14.72 15.08 24.84
CA VAL A 246 16.17 14.96 24.68
C VAL A 246 16.73 15.99 23.71
N GLU A 247 17.94 16.44 23.98
CA GLU A 247 18.74 17.24 23.04
C GLU A 247 19.91 16.40 22.52
N ILE A 248 20.11 16.43 21.20
CA ILE A 248 21.21 15.71 20.55
C ILE A 248 22.52 16.44 20.82
N ASP A 249 23.50 15.72 21.40
CA ASP A 249 24.84 16.26 21.64
C ASP A 249 25.73 16.06 20.42
N ARG A 250 25.77 14.82 19.90
CA ARG A 250 26.60 14.45 18.75
C ARG A 250 26.09 13.20 18.06
N LEU A 251 26.44 13.05 16.78
CA LEU A 251 26.37 11.76 16.11
C LEU A 251 27.29 10.77 16.85
N LEU A 252 26.73 9.62 17.22
CA LEU A 252 27.50 8.52 17.78
C LEU A 252 28.13 7.73 16.64
N ASN A 253 27.31 7.16 15.76
CA ASN A 253 27.77 6.41 14.59
C ASN A 253 26.61 6.15 13.59
N VAL A 254 26.95 5.58 12.44
CA VAL A 254 26.02 5.05 11.44
C VAL A 254 26.28 3.55 11.29
N TYR A 255 25.27 2.73 11.58
CA TYR A 255 25.36 1.27 11.51
C TYR A 255 24.62 0.74 10.28
N SER A 256 25.33 -0.06 9.49
CA SER A 256 24.80 -0.77 8.31
C SER A 256 25.43 -2.15 8.21
N TYR A 257 24.66 -3.14 7.78
CA TYR A 257 25.09 -4.53 7.66
C TYR A 257 24.68 -5.09 6.30
N GLU A 258 25.45 -6.03 5.75
CA GLU A 258 25.22 -6.61 4.42
C GLU A 258 23.87 -7.33 4.29
N ASP A 259 23.37 -7.87 5.40
CA ASP A 259 22.12 -8.62 5.53
C ASP A 259 20.94 -7.77 6.05
N SER A 260 21.10 -6.44 6.10
CA SER A 260 20.09 -5.51 6.61
C SER A 260 19.64 -4.52 5.54
N GLY A 261 18.32 -4.45 5.29
CA GLY A 261 17.70 -3.40 4.49
C GLY A 261 17.54 -2.06 5.24
N VAL A 262 18.05 -1.95 6.47
CA VAL A 262 17.93 -0.76 7.33
C VAL A 262 19.31 -0.22 7.70
N VAL A 263 19.46 1.10 7.58
CA VAL A 263 20.60 1.87 8.11
C VAL A 263 20.16 2.57 9.38
N ILE A 264 20.92 2.40 10.47
CA ILE A 264 20.61 2.99 11.77
C ILE A 264 21.58 4.13 12.05
N VAL A 265 21.05 5.33 12.24
CA VAL A 265 21.82 6.49 12.68
C VAL A 265 21.58 6.69 14.17
N ALA A 266 22.62 6.47 14.97
CA ALA A 266 22.53 6.61 16.42
C ALA A 266 23.18 7.91 16.89
N TYR A 267 22.52 8.59 17.82
CA TYR A 267 23.01 9.81 18.43
C TYR A 267 23.26 9.64 19.92
N ALA A 268 24.29 10.31 20.44
CA ALA A 268 24.41 10.56 21.86
C ALA A 268 23.57 11.81 22.19
N ALA A 269 22.76 11.72 23.23
CA ALA A 269 21.86 12.78 23.65
C ALA A 269 21.86 12.96 25.18
N ARG A 270 21.29 14.08 25.62
CA ARG A 270 21.05 14.39 27.03
C ARG A 270 19.57 14.65 27.29
N VAL A 271 19.07 14.20 28.43
CA VAL A 271 17.70 14.46 28.86
C VAL A 271 17.60 15.91 29.33
N VAL A 272 16.60 16.63 28.82
CA VAL A 272 16.31 18.04 29.19
C VAL A 272 14.93 18.23 29.81
N GLY A 273 14.08 17.20 29.77
CA GLY A 273 12.75 17.24 30.36
C GLY A 273 11.98 15.93 30.20
N GLY A 274 10.77 15.92 30.75
CA GLY A 274 9.88 14.76 30.72
C GLY A 274 10.11 13.78 31.87
N GLU A 275 9.26 12.76 31.92
CA GLU A 275 9.34 11.64 32.86
C GLU A 275 9.33 10.34 32.08
N LEU A 276 10.19 9.39 32.49
CA LEU A 276 10.33 8.11 31.83
C LEU A 276 9.03 7.30 31.96
N VAL A 277 8.32 7.14 30.84
CA VAL A 277 7.08 6.38 30.76
C VAL A 277 7.05 5.63 29.43
N ALA A 278 6.95 4.30 29.49
CA ALA A 278 6.70 3.48 28.30
C ALA A 278 5.33 3.82 27.69
N LYS A 279 5.29 4.03 26.38
CA LYS A 279 4.06 4.33 25.62
C LYS A 279 3.71 3.20 24.65
N ASP A 280 2.60 3.34 23.93
CA ASP A 280 1.85 2.28 23.23
C ASP A 280 2.68 1.27 22.38
N GLU A 281 3.87 1.64 21.89
CA GLU A 281 4.75 0.79 21.08
C GLU A 281 5.87 0.08 21.87
N ALA A 282 5.98 0.39 23.17
CA ALA A 282 6.91 -0.22 24.11
C ALA A 282 6.15 -0.98 25.21
N LEU A 283 6.49 -2.26 25.42
CA LEU A 283 5.98 -3.04 26.54
C LEU A 283 6.49 -2.53 27.89
N ASP A 284 7.67 -1.92 27.88
CA ASP A 284 8.38 -1.47 29.07
C ASP A 284 9.49 -0.49 28.69
N ALA A 285 9.90 0.36 29.62
CA ALA A 285 11.02 1.27 29.49
C ALA A 285 11.78 1.32 30.82
N GLN A 286 13.05 0.96 30.80
CA GLN A 286 13.86 0.79 32.01
C GLN A 286 15.23 1.44 31.89
N VAL A 287 15.76 1.86 33.04
CA VAL A 287 17.13 2.35 33.19
C VAL A 287 18.04 1.18 33.55
N PHE A 288 19.04 0.91 32.71
CA PHE A 288 20.02 -0.14 32.93
C PHE A 288 21.38 0.46 33.27
N PRO A 289 21.97 0.16 34.45
CA PRO A 289 23.35 0.55 34.72
C PRO A 289 24.29 -0.21 33.76
N PRO A 290 25.49 0.33 33.43
CA PRO A 290 26.43 -0.30 32.51
C PRO A 290 26.76 -1.77 32.81
N THR A 291 26.72 -2.16 34.08
CA THR A 291 27.01 -3.53 34.54
C THR A 291 25.84 -4.51 34.39
N ARG A 292 24.63 -4.04 34.11
CA ARG A 292 23.41 -4.87 33.98
C ARG A 292 22.69 -4.69 32.65
N ILE A 293 23.39 -4.22 31.62
CA ILE A 293 22.84 -4.19 30.26
C ILE A 293 22.45 -5.62 29.85
N PRO A 294 21.22 -5.85 29.36
CA PRO A 294 20.72 -7.17 29.03
C PRO A 294 21.21 -7.61 27.65
N TRP A 295 22.52 -7.83 27.50
CA TRP A 295 23.19 -8.04 26.21
C TRP A 295 22.58 -9.15 25.35
N GLU A 296 22.20 -10.28 25.96
CA GLU A 296 21.58 -11.43 25.28
C GLU A 296 20.10 -11.20 24.88
N ASP A 297 19.48 -10.16 25.45
CA ASP A 297 18.10 -9.77 25.18
C ASP A 297 17.98 -8.49 24.37
N LEU A 298 19.07 -8.00 23.79
CA LEU A 298 19.03 -6.91 22.83
C LEU A 298 18.41 -7.38 21.50
N ALA A 299 17.58 -6.52 20.91
CA ALA A 299 16.77 -6.85 19.73
C ALA A 299 17.62 -7.01 18.46
N PHE A 300 18.68 -6.20 18.32
CA PHE A 300 19.43 -6.07 17.08
C PHE A 300 20.93 -5.94 17.34
N ARG A 301 21.74 -6.34 16.35
CA ARG A 301 23.20 -6.14 16.37
C ARG A 301 23.57 -4.66 16.49
N SER A 302 22.84 -3.77 15.81
CA SER A 302 23.02 -2.32 15.93
C SER A 302 22.80 -1.81 17.35
N ALA A 303 21.84 -2.37 18.09
CA ALA A 303 21.61 -2.01 19.48
C ALA A 303 22.84 -2.35 20.34
N HIS A 304 23.36 -3.57 20.17
CA HIS A 304 24.53 -4.02 20.87
C HIS A 304 25.78 -3.17 20.54
N ASP A 305 26.05 -2.91 19.27
CA ASP A 305 27.21 -2.13 18.83
C ASP A 305 27.10 -0.67 19.28
N ALA A 306 25.92 -0.06 19.15
CA ALA A 306 25.68 1.31 19.61
C ALA A 306 25.84 1.50 21.12
N ILE A 307 25.34 0.56 21.92
CA ILE A 307 25.51 0.63 23.37
C ILE A 307 26.99 0.51 23.74
N LYS A 308 27.77 -0.36 23.06
CA LYS A 308 29.22 -0.47 23.28
C LYS A 308 29.94 0.84 22.94
N ASP A 309 29.65 1.43 21.79
CA ASP A 309 30.24 2.70 21.37
C ASP A 309 29.87 3.83 22.34
N TYR A 310 28.61 3.86 22.80
CA TYR A 310 28.16 4.85 23.78
C TYR A 310 28.82 4.67 25.14
N LEU A 311 28.98 3.43 25.61
CA LEU A 311 29.70 3.13 26.86
C LEU A 311 31.17 3.55 26.81
N ALA A 312 31.81 3.53 25.64
CA ALA A 312 33.18 4.02 25.47
C ALA A 312 33.31 5.53 25.68
N LEU A 313 32.20 6.29 25.64
CA LEU A 313 32.16 7.71 25.95
C LEU A 313 32.02 7.99 27.46
N TYR A 314 31.72 6.98 28.28
CA TYR A 314 31.63 7.18 29.73
C TYR A 314 33.04 7.35 30.32
N PRO A 315 33.26 8.35 31.19
CA PRO A 315 34.48 8.42 31.95
C PRO A 315 34.57 7.17 32.83
N LYS A 316 35.68 6.43 32.72
CA LYS A 316 36.00 5.39 33.70
C LYS A 316 36.22 6.09 35.05
N PRO A 317 35.59 5.65 36.15
CA PRO A 317 36.01 6.13 37.45
C PRO A 317 37.50 5.78 37.62
N GLU A 318 38.29 6.78 38.01
CA GLU A 318 39.71 6.63 38.37
C GLU A 318 39.90 5.62 39.51
#